data_AF-A0A364KQA0-F1
#
_entry.id   AF-A0A364KQA0-F1
#
_cell.length_a   1.000
_cell.length_b   1.000
_cell.length_c   1.000
_cell.angle_alpha   90.00
_cell.angle_beta   90.00
_cell.angle_gamma   90.00
#
_symmetry.space_group_name_H-M   'P 1'
#
loop_
_entity.id
_entity.type
_entity.pdbx_description
1 polymer ?
#
loop_
_entity_poly.entity_id
_entity_poly.type
_entity_poly.pdbx_seq_one_letter_code
_entity_poly.pdbx_strand_id
1 'polypeptide(L)'
;MGANSGDWVGPQFFREISGVSGSVTLQGGDADVHAVDLSGYLAEGGSSNGASSMADSVTAHNAQYPDSEIVVSGWRQSALVAHKALQNKSPPLSSTASSA
;
A
#
# COMPACT_ATOMS: atom_id res chain seq x y z
N MET A 1 -0.08 -5.35 15.41
CA MET A 1 -0.70 -5.22 14.08
C MET A 1 -1.15 -3.77 13.95
N GLY A 2 -0.69 -3.06 12.93
CA GLY A 2 -0.97 -1.63 12.77
C GLY A 2 -2.44 -1.38 12.44
N ALA A 3 -3.03 -0.34 13.05
CA ALA A 3 -4.45 -0.03 12.99
C ALA A 3 -5.02 0.22 11.57
N ASN A 4 -4.16 0.28 10.55
CA ASN A 4 -4.53 0.77 9.21
C ASN A 4 -4.38 -0.31 8.11
N SER A 5 -4.52 -1.59 8.47
CA SER A 5 -4.49 -2.73 7.51
C SER A 5 -5.87 -3.37 7.28
N GLY A 6 -6.90 -2.92 8.00
CA GLY A 6 -8.23 -3.53 8.02
C GLY A 6 -8.25 -4.94 8.62
N ASP A 7 -9.44 -5.53 8.76
CA ASP A 7 -9.60 -6.83 9.42
C ASP A 7 -9.60 -8.03 8.44
N TRP A 8 -9.86 -7.77 7.15
CA TRP A 8 -10.27 -8.82 6.21
C TRP A 8 -9.10 -9.36 5.39
N VAL A 9 -8.36 -8.48 4.71
CA VAL A 9 -7.33 -8.89 3.74
C VAL A 9 -5.92 -8.68 4.28
N GLY A 10 -5.65 -7.51 4.88
CA GLY A 10 -4.32 -7.16 5.38
C GLY A 10 -3.71 -8.18 6.35
N PRO A 11 -4.43 -8.62 7.40
CA PRO A 11 -3.89 -9.58 8.36
C PRO A 11 -3.60 -10.96 7.75
N GLN A 12 -4.47 -11.42 6.85
CA GLN A 12 -4.27 -12.71 6.16
C GLN A 12 -3.05 -12.63 5.23
N PHE A 13 -2.96 -11.57 4.43
CA PHE A 13 -1.81 -11.34 3.55
C PHE A 13 -0.49 -11.26 4.33
N PHE A 14 -0.48 -10.51 5.43
CA PHE A 14 0.71 -10.40 6.28
C PHE A 14 1.12 -11.73 6.91
N ARG A 15 0.15 -12.56 7.30
CA ARG A 15 0.43 -13.92 7.81
C ARG A 15 1.14 -14.77 6.76
N GLU A 16 0.63 -14.78 5.52
CA GLU A 16 1.20 -15.60 4.46
C GLU A 16 2.58 -15.11 4.04
N ILE A 17 2.78 -13.79 3.87
CA ILE A 17 4.08 -13.26 3.44
C ILE A 17 5.17 -13.43 4.52
N SER A 18 4.80 -13.39 5.79
CA SER A 18 5.71 -13.71 6.90
C SER A 18 6.20 -15.16 6.86
N GLY A 19 5.47 -16.06 6.18
CA GLY A 19 5.84 -17.47 6.01
C GLY A 19 6.83 -17.72 4.87
N VAL A 20 7.09 -16.75 3.99
CA VAL A 20 7.90 -16.92 2.76
C VAL A 20 9.41 -16.80 3.02
N SER A 21 9.82 -16.56 4.27
CA SER A 21 11.18 -16.36 4.80
C SER A 21 11.70 -14.92 4.76
N GLY A 22 12.44 -14.53 5.81
CA GLY A 22 12.98 -13.19 6.01
C GLY A 22 12.26 -12.38 7.09
N SER A 23 12.86 -11.24 7.46
CA SER A 23 12.24 -10.29 8.38
C SER A 23 11.27 -9.39 7.61
N VAL A 24 9.97 -9.60 7.78
CA VAL A 24 8.94 -8.76 7.16
C VAL A 24 8.55 -7.63 8.09
N THR A 25 8.60 -6.39 7.59
CA THR A 25 8.06 -5.21 8.28
C THR A 25 6.75 -4.79 7.62
N LEU A 26 5.73 -4.48 8.43
CA LEU A 26 4.43 -4.03 7.95
C LEU A 26 4.24 -2.53 8.22
N GLN A 27 3.91 -1.78 7.18
CA GLN A 27 3.45 -0.40 7.28
C GLN A 27 2.03 -0.29 6.72
N GLY A 28 1.09 0.15 7.56
CA GLY A 28 -0.28 0.47 7.12
C GLY A 28 -0.34 1.84 6.44
N GLY A 29 -1.40 2.08 5.67
CA GLY A 29 -1.65 3.41 5.11
C GLY A 29 -1.92 4.44 6.22
N ASP A 30 -1.74 5.73 5.93
CA ASP A 30 -2.04 6.77 6.91
C ASP A 30 -3.55 7.07 6.92
N ALA A 31 -4.20 6.77 8.05
CA ALA A 31 -5.64 6.95 8.23
C ALA A 31 -6.05 8.44 8.35
N ASP A 32 -5.13 9.31 8.76
CA ASP A 32 -5.38 10.74 8.86
C ASP A 32 -5.30 11.42 7.47
N VAL A 33 -4.70 10.75 6.49
CA VAL A 33 -4.49 11.28 5.13
C VAL A 33 -5.64 10.94 4.18
N HIS A 34 -6.39 9.86 4.44
CA HIS A 34 -7.54 9.52 3.61
C HIS A 34 -8.65 8.77 4.37
N ALA A 35 -9.86 9.30 4.31
CA ALA A 35 -11.05 8.61 4.80
C ALA A 35 -11.45 7.48 3.84
N VAL A 36 -11.81 6.32 4.40
CA VAL A 36 -12.26 5.15 3.64
C VAL A 36 -13.76 5.22 3.38
N ASP A 37 -14.21 6.25 2.66
CA ASP A 37 -15.62 6.51 2.36
C ASP A 37 -15.97 6.29 0.88
N LEU A 38 -17.25 6.00 0.62
CA LEU A 38 -17.75 5.69 -0.72
C LEU A 38 -17.76 6.93 -1.65
N SER A 39 -17.94 8.13 -1.10
CA SER A 39 -17.92 9.36 -1.89
C SER A 39 -16.54 9.60 -2.52
N GLY A 40 -15.47 9.52 -1.75
CA GLY A 40 -14.10 9.65 -2.24
C GLY A 40 -13.71 8.49 -3.17
N TYR A 41 -14.26 7.28 -2.94
CA TYR A 41 -14.07 6.14 -3.84
C TYR A 41 -14.59 6.46 -5.25
N LEU A 42 -15.81 6.97 -5.35
CA LEU A 42 -16.46 7.24 -6.63
C LEU A 42 -15.94 8.53 -7.29
N ALA A 43 -15.72 9.59 -6.50
CA ALA A 43 -15.33 10.89 -7.02
C ALA A 43 -13.88 10.91 -7.51
N GLU A 44 -12.97 10.30 -6.75
CA GLU A 44 -11.54 10.35 -7.06
C GLU A 44 -11.03 9.06 -7.69
N GLY A 45 -11.71 7.92 -7.51
CA GLY A 45 -11.13 6.62 -7.86
C GLY A 45 -9.95 6.31 -6.94
N GLY A 46 -10.13 6.49 -5.63
CA GLY A 46 -9.08 6.39 -4.61
C GLY A 46 -8.43 7.75 -4.30
N SER A 47 -8.16 8.02 -3.03
CA SER A 47 -7.63 9.31 -2.58
C SER A 47 -6.30 9.67 -3.24
N SER A 48 -6.24 10.86 -3.84
CA SER A 48 -5.00 11.37 -4.45
C SER A 48 -3.94 11.71 -3.40
N ASN A 49 -4.37 12.25 -2.24
CA ASN A 49 -3.48 12.51 -1.11
C ASN A 49 -2.94 11.21 -0.51
N GLY A 50 -3.79 10.19 -0.36
CA GLY A 50 -3.36 8.85 0.05
C GLY A 50 -2.33 8.25 -0.91
N ALA A 51 -2.49 8.48 -2.22
CA ALA A 51 -1.56 7.98 -3.23
C ALA A 51 -0.20 8.68 -3.14
N SER A 52 -0.17 10.00 -2.95
CA SER A 52 1.06 10.76 -2.74
C SER A 52 1.79 10.32 -1.46
N SER A 53 1.07 10.22 -0.33
CA SER A 53 1.63 9.76 0.95
C SER A 53 2.19 8.34 0.86
N MET A 54 1.51 7.44 0.16
CA MET A 54 2.01 6.08 -0.10
C MET A 54 3.29 6.11 -0.96
N ALA A 55 3.31 6.90 -2.03
CA ALA A 55 4.48 7.03 -2.91
C ALA A 55 5.69 7.61 -2.16
N ASP A 56 5.47 8.57 -1.27
CA ASP A 56 6.51 9.15 -0.42
C ASP A 56 7.04 8.14 0.59
N SER A 57 6.16 7.36 1.21
CA SER A 57 6.54 6.26 2.12
C SER A 57 7.40 5.21 1.44
N VAL A 58 7.01 4.76 0.24
CA VAL A 58 7.80 3.80 -0.55
C VAL A 58 9.16 4.40 -0.93
N THR A 59 9.19 5.67 -1.35
CA THR A 59 10.44 6.35 -1.72
C THR A 59 11.38 6.47 -0.53
N ALA A 60 10.87 6.87 0.63
CA ALA A 60 11.64 6.99 1.86
C ALA A 60 12.19 5.62 2.31
N HIS A 61 11.37 4.58 2.24
CA HIS A 61 11.80 3.22 2.59
C HIS A 61 12.90 2.72 1.67
N ASN A 62 12.74 2.88 0.34
CA ASN A 62 13.76 2.47 -0.62
C ASN A 62 15.07 3.25 -0.46
N ALA A 63 15.00 4.53 -0.10
CA ALA A 63 16.20 5.33 0.19
C ALA A 63 16.92 4.86 1.46
N GLN A 64 16.18 4.37 2.46
CA GLN A 64 16.74 3.87 3.72
C GLN A 64 17.23 2.41 3.62
N TYR A 65 16.56 1.59 2.82
CA TYR A 65 16.81 0.15 2.67
C TYR A 65 16.82 -0.26 1.19
N PRO A 66 17.87 0.12 0.43
CA PRO A 66 17.90 -0.07 -1.03
C PRO A 66 17.91 -1.55 -1.48
N ASP A 67 18.34 -2.46 -0.61
CA ASP A 67 18.37 -3.90 -0.89
C ASP A 67 17.07 -4.63 -0.44
N SER A 68 16.11 -3.89 0.13
CA SER A 68 14.84 -4.48 0.55
C SER A 68 13.87 -4.63 -0.63
N GLU A 69 13.16 -5.75 -0.67
CA GLU A 69 12.03 -5.91 -1.59
C GLU A 69 10.78 -5.24 -1.00
N ILE A 70 10.13 -4.39 -1.79
CA ILE A 70 8.91 -3.68 -1.39
C ILE A 70 7.71 -4.32 -2.08
N VAL A 71 6.74 -4.77 -1.27
CA VAL A 71 5.45 -5.25 -1.75
C VAL A 71 4.36 -4.27 -1.32
N VAL A 72 3.62 -3.75 -2.30
CA VAL A 72 2.47 -2.87 -2.06
C VAL A 72 1.18 -3.66 -2.29
N SER A 73 0.31 -3.69 -1.28
CA SER A 73 -0.98 -4.39 -1.33
C SER A 73 -2.10 -3.44 -0.92
N GLY A 74 -3.25 -3.54 -1.57
CA GLY A 74 -4.42 -2.73 -1.29
C GLY A 74 -5.70 -3.50 -1.59
N TRP A 75 -6.74 -3.25 -0.79
CA TRP A 75 -8.07 -3.83 -0.97
C TRP A 75 -9.10 -2.72 -1.17
N ARG A 76 -10.04 -2.92 -2.11
CA ARG A 76 -11.08 -1.94 -2.49
C ARG A 76 -10.49 -0.55 -2.81
N GLN A 77 -10.85 0.49 -2.06
CA GLN A 77 -10.37 1.85 -2.30
C GLN A 77 -8.85 1.95 -2.19
N SER A 78 -8.23 1.24 -1.25
CA SER A 78 -6.77 1.26 -1.08
C SER A 78 -6.04 0.60 -2.26
N ALA A 79 -6.69 -0.29 -3.02
CA ALA A 79 -6.12 -0.82 -4.27
C ALA A 79 -6.00 0.27 -5.35
N LEU A 80 -7.00 1.15 -5.42
CA LEU A 80 -6.96 2.29 -6.34
C LEU A 80 -5.92 3.33 -5.91
N VAL A 81 -5.79 3.57 -4.60
CA VAL A 81 -4.72 4.41 -4.02
C VAL A 81 -3.34 3.85 -4.39
N ALA A 82 -3.12 2.54 -4.19
CA ALA A 82 -1.87 1.88 -4.56
C ALA A 82 -1.58 1.98 -6.06
N HIS A 83 -2.59 1.78 -6.90
CA HIS A 83 -2.47 1.91 -8.35
C HIS A 83 -2.02 3.32 -8.75
N LYS A 84 -2.65 4.36 -8.19
CA LYS A 84 -2.27 5.76 -8.42
C LYS A 84 -0.86 6.07 -7.91
N ALA A 85 -0.50 5.58 -6.72
CA ALA A 85 0.82 5.82 -6.12
C ALA A 85 1.94 5.27 -7.01
N LEU A 86 1.74 4.08 -7.58
CA LEU A 86 2.71 3.46 -8.49
C LEU A 86 2.78 4.17 -9.85
N GLN A 87 1.67 4.69 -10.37
CA GLN A 87 1.69 5.50 -11.60
C GLN A 87 2.44 6.83 -11.42
N ASN A 88 2.42 7.40 -10.22
CA ASN A 88 3.20 8.60 -9.90
C ASN A 88 4.74 8.35 -9.90
N LYS A 89 5.20 7.09 -10.02
CA LYS A 89 6.61 6.69 -9.97
C LYS A 89 6.96 5.73 -11.13
N SER A 90 7.53 6.23 -12.22
CA SER A 90 8.23 5.39 -13.24
C SER A 90 9.65 5.01 -12.76
N PRO A 91 10.19 3.80 -13.04
CA PRO A 91 10.43 2.75 -12.03
C PRO A 91 11.95 2.43 -11.82
N PRO A 92 12.39 1.40 -11.04
CA PRO A 92 11.91 0.02 -11.01
C PRO A 92 11.29 -0.39 -9.66
N LEU A 93 9.96 -0.37 -9.56
CA LEU A 93 9.24 -1.18 -8.58
C LEU A 93 8.57 -2.32 -9.36
N SER A 94 8.90 -3.56 -9.01
CA SER A 94 8.28 -4.74 -9.60
C SER A 94 6.81 -4.80 -9.17
N SER A 95 5.89 -4.40 -10.05
CA SER A 95 4.46 -4.33 -9.75
C SER A 95 3.80 -5.68 -10.02
N THR A 96 3.64 -6.49 -8.97
CA THR A 96 2.68 -7.60 -8.99
C THR A 96 1.41 -7.16 -8.28
N ALA A 97 0.44 -6.65 -9.03
CA ALA A 97 -0.90 -6.39 -8.50
C ALA A 97 -1.69 -7.70 -8.51
N SER A 98 -2.01 -8.23 -7.32
CA SER A 98 -2.96 -9.35 -7.20
C SER A 98 -4.37 -8.79 -7.03
N SER A 99 -5.21 -8.99 -8.04
CA SER A 99 -6.66 -8.79 -7.97
C SER A 99 -7.32 -10.10 -7.57
N ALA A 100 -7.97 -10.12 -6.41
CA ALA A 100 -8.93 -11.13 -6.01
C ALA A 100 -10.36 -10.59 -6.19
#